data_AF-A0A6P0VPJ3-F1
#
_entry.id   AF-A0A6P0VPJ3-F1
#
_cell.length_a   1.000
_cell.length_b   1.000
_cell.length_c   1.000
_cell.angle_alpha   90.00
_cell.angle_beta   90.00
_cell.angle_gamma   90.00
#
_symmetry.space_group_name_H-M   'P 1'
#
loop_
_entity.id
_entity.type
_entity.pdbx_description
1 polymer ?
#
loop_
_entity_poly.entity_id
_entity_poly.type
_entity_poly.pdbx_seq_one_letter_code
_entity_poly.pdbx_strand_id
1 'polypeptide(L)'
;MKHSSWMLAVGKRLILSFFACLIISTVFLGIKPAVAEDIDSHLYFSNGVHNNVGCEDSCCVPPRKQTDPSDPQYPKWWVSDWTMYRVFNNYKQFPPPYDSPPQGLIANEDYEVSYGTTYYDSTYIPEDKDGKSAMMEYYEKRCLPIFPQDNKYTCSFVSLGNKAYFLSDGNHGNPPICLFSPENHPPRTDFIKHLPYNPEDSAHLNNSLQAYSLLVSPQAILFGYAFNKQPTPDSFDSTAKPYRHPQSFYFSGYPEEPPNAPIVSQNYTNFRMEQPNANIWREVAEMLPPNPELCCLFADDCIEKNSTENSPAASWDALRYSAP
;
A
#
# COMPACT_ATOMS: atom_id res chain seq x y z
N MET A 1 -75.01 -18.83 -34.34
CA MET A 1 -76.20 -18.42 -33.56
C MET A 1 -75.68 -17.54 -32.43
N LYS A 2 -75.79 -16.20 -32.53
CA LYS A 2 -76.88 -15.35 -31.94
C LYS A 2 -76.85 -15.44 -30.40
N HIS A 3 -76.61 -14.43 -29.56
CA HIS A 3 -76.85 -12.96 -29.57
C HIS A 3 -75.86 -12.27 -28.56
N SER A 4 -75.26 -11.08 -28.84
CA SER A 4 -75.63 -9.68 -28.44
C SER A 4 -75.80 -9.46 -26.91
N SER A 5 -75.35 -8.40 -26.21
CA SER A 5 -75.15 -6.95 -26.49
C SER A 5 -74.38 -6.31 -25.29
N TRP A 6 -73.45 -5.33 -25.46
CA TRP A 6 -73.60 -3.85 -25.25
C TRP A 6 -73.88 -3.40 -23.78
N MET A 7 -73.28 -2.42 -23.10
CA MET A 7 -72.65 -1.09 -23.35
C MET A 7 -71.60 -0.79 -22.24
N LEU A 8 -70.43 -0.17 -22.48
CA LEU A 8 -70.09 1.28 -22.52
C LEU A 8 -70.49 2.15 -21.30
N ALA A 9 -69.45 2.60 -20.57
CA ALA A 9 -69.07 4.01 -20.29
C ALA A 9 -69.25 4.63 -18.87
N VAL A 10 -68.26 5.49 -18.56
CA VAL A 10 -68.21 6.61 -17.58
C VAL A 10 -68.07 6.19 -16.10
N GLY A 11 -67.22 6.76 -15.25
CA GLY A 11 -66.36 7.93 -15.29
C GLY A 11 -65.66 8.09 -13.93
N LYS A 12 -64.69 9.01 -13.90
CA LYS A 12 -63.73 9.29 -12.83
C LYS A 12 -64.31 9.92 -11.55
N ARG A 13 -63.64 9.57 -10.44
CA ARG A 13 -63.19 10.41 -9.29
C ARG A 13 -64.10 10.66 -8.08
N LEU A 14 -63.36 10.73 -6.96
CA LEU A 14 -63.62 11.31 -5.63
C LEU A 14 -64.34 10.42 -4.62
N ILE A 15 -63.55 9.81 -3.72
CA ILE A 15 -63.93 9.69 -2.31
C ILE A 15 -62.79 10.23 -1.47
N LEU A 16 -63.12 11.30 -0.74
CA LEU A 16 -62.28 11.96 0.26
C LEU A 16 -62.05 11.03 1.46
N SER A 17 -60.84 11.18 1.97
CA SER A 17 -60.28 10.62 3.21
C SER A 17 -61.15 10.87 4.44
N PHE A 18 -61.38 9.83 5.23
CA PHE A 18 -61.78 9.90 6.64
C PHE A 18 -60.76 9.13 7.48
N PHE A 19 -60.11 9.88 8.36
CA PHE A 19 -59.31 9.52 9.54
C PHE A 19 -59.23 8.05 9.97
N ALA A 20 -57.99 7.55 10.06
CA ALA A 20 -57.60 6.59 11.10
C ALA A 20 -56.28 7.06 11.73
N CYS A 21 -56.37 7.43 13.00
CA CYS A 21 -55.29 7.78 13.91
C CYS A 21 -54.75 6.49 14.58
N LEU A 22 -53.50 6.53 15.08
CA LEU A 22 -52.75 5.48 15.82
C LEU A 22 -52.34 4.27 14.95
N ILE A 23 -51.07 3.95 14.69
CA ILE A 23 -49.93 3.67 15.59
C ILE A 23 -48.64 3.84 14.76
N ILE A 24 -47.74 4.76 15.13
CA ILE A 24 -46.32 4.70 14.72
C ILE A 24 -45.50 4.90 15.99
N SER A 25 -45.40 3.84 16.79
CA SER A 25 -44.36 3.71 17.81
C SER A 25 -43.04 3.47 17.09
N THR A 26 -42.26 4.54 16.96
CA THR A 26 -40.81 4.58 17.20
C THR A 26 -40.06 3.25 17.02
N VAL A 27 -39.70 2.95 15.77
CA VAL A 27 -38.51 2.14 15.45
C VAL A 27 -37.49 3.10 14.84
N PHE A 28 -36.92 3.97 15.67
CA PHE A 28 -35.59 4.54 15.40
C PHE A 28 -34.59 3.59 16.05
N LEU A 29 -34.44 2.40 15.45
CA LEU A 29 -33.24 1.59 15.67
C LEU A 29 -32.07 2.41 15.14
N GLY A 30 -31.07 2.59 16.00
CA GLY A 30 -29.99 3.54 15.84
C GLY A 30 -29.28 3.44 14.49
N ILE A 31 -29.63 4.37 13.60
CA ILE A 31 -28.68 4.84 12.61
C ILE A 31 -27.73 5.71 13.43
N LYS A 32 -26.60 5.14 13.86
CA LYS A 32 -25.47 5.98 14.27
C LYS A 32 -25.27 6.96 13.11
N PRO A 33 -25.24 8.28 13.34
CA PRO A 33 -24.82 9.18 12.29
C PRO A 33 -23.47 8.67 11.81
N ALA A 34 -23.36 8.34 10.52
CA ALA A 34 -22.07 8.14 9.90
C ALA A 34 -21.32 9.44 10.16
N VAL A 35 -20.39 9.41 11.10
CA VAL A 35 -19.38 10.46 11.20
C VAL A 35 -18.72 10.39 9.83
N ALA A 36 -18.82 11.46 9.04
CA ALA A 36 -18.01 11.56 7.84
C ALA A 36 -16.56 11.51 8.34
N GLU A 37 -15.94 10.34 8.21
CA GLU A 37 -14.52 10.16 8.51
C GLU A 37 -13.74 11.06 7.54
N ASP A 38 -12.73 11.73 8.07
CA ASP A 38 -11.94 12.70 7.31
C ASP A 38 -11.04 11.93 6.35
N ILE A 39 -11.48 11.77 5.11
CA ILE A 39 -10.76 10.98 4.11
C ILE A 39 -9.35 11.53 3.82
N ASP A 40 -9.12 12.82 4.10
CA ASP A 40 -7.85 13.49 3.87
C ASP A 40 -6.77 13.02 4.87
N SER A 41 -7.15 12.51 6.06
CA SER A 41 -6.18 11.91 7.02
C SER A 41 -5.63 10.56 6.57
N HIS A 42 -6.12 10.01 5.45
CA HIS A 42 -5.68 8.73 4.87
C HIS A 42 -4.92 8.93 3.56
N LEU A 43 -4.41 10.14 3.32
CA LEU A 43 -3.62 10.51 2.15
C LEU A 43 -2.14 10.66 2.52
N TYR A 44 -1.40 9.56 2.43
CA TYR A 44 0.00 9.53 2.85
C TYR A 44 0.96 9.97 1.73
N PHE A 45 1.99 10.73 2.10
CA PHE A 45 3.09 11.06 1.20
C PHE A 45 3.81 9.79 0.71
N SER A 46 3.97 9.64 -0.60
CA SER A 46 4.64 8.48 -1.22
C SER A 46 5.76 8.86 -2.19
N ASN A 47 6.13 10.14 -2.23
CA ASN A 47 7.14 10.68 -3.15
C ASN A 47 6.89 10.29 -4.63
N GLY A 48 5.64 10.25 -5.09
CA GLY A 48 5.32 9.90 -6.49
C GLY A 48 5.20 8.40 -6.76
N VAL A 49 5.57 7.53 -5.80
CA VAL A 49 5.57 6.07 -6.03
C VAL A 49 4.15 5.50 -6.05
N HIS A 50 3.31 5.93 -5.12
CA HIS A 50 1.93 5.44 -4.96
C HIS A 50 0.84 6.49 -5.21
N ASN A 51 1.21 7.77 -5.16
CA ASN A 51 0.35 8.92 -5.39
C ASN A 51 1.20 10.18 -5.61
N ASN A 52 0.55 11.32 -5.87
CA ASN A 52 1.23 12.61 -6.03
C ASN A 52 1.09 13.52 -4.81
N VAL A 53 0.65 12.99 -3.67
CA VAL A 53 0.51 13.77 -2.43
C VAL A 53 1.88 14.34 -2.06
N GLY A 54 1.96 15.66 -1.83
CA GLY A 54 3.20 16.38 -1.50
C GLY A 54 4.18 16.58 -2.67
N CYS A 55 3.83 16.19 -3.89
CA CYS A 55 4.66 16.34 -5.10
C CYS A 55 4.33 17.61 -5.89
N GLU A 56 4.54 18.79 -5.31
CA GLU A 56 4.33 20.06 -6.02
C GLU A 56 5.36 20.28 -7.15
N ASP A 57 4.89 20.82 -8.28
CA ASP A 57 5.58 21.28 -9.53
C ASP A 57 6.57 20.33 -10.26
N SER A 58 7.17 19.37 -9.56
CA SER A 58 8.24 18.48 -10.04
C SER A 58 7.79 17.03 -10.23
N CYS A 59 6.52 16.71 -9.88
CA CYS A 59 5.99 15.34 -9.83
C CYS A 59 6.88 14.37 -9.02
N CYS A 60 7.60 14.88 -8.01
CA CYS A 60 8.60 14.12 -7.24
C CYS A 60 9.63 13.39 -8.12
N VAL A 61 10.08 14.03 -9.21
CA VAL A 61 11.15 13.48 -10.06
C VAL A 61 12.48 14.18 -9.74
N PRO A 62 13.39 13.55 -8.98
CA PRO A 62 14.70 14.12 -8.71
C PRO A 62 15.52 14.26 -10.00
N PRO A 63 16.39 15.28 -10.11
CA PRO A 63 17.27 15.43 -11.25
C PRO A 63 18.24 14.24 -11.35
N ARG A 64 18.55 13.82 -12.60
CA ARG A 64 19.57 12.82 -12.92
C ARG A 64 20.82 13.49 -13.46
N LYS A 65 22.00 13.05 -13.05
CA LYS A 65 23.26 13.39 -13.71
C LYS A 65 23.39 12.61 -15.01
N GLN A 66 24.11 13.15 -15.97
CA GLN A 66 24.38 12.43 -17.23
C GLN A 66 25.15 11.12 -17.02
N THR A 67 25.90 11.02 -15.92
CA THR A 67 26.66 9.83 -15.53
C THR A 67 25.85 8.81 -14.75
N ASP A 68 24.64 9.16 -14.32
CA ASP A 68 23.79 8.24 -13.56
C ASP A 68 23.31 7.10 -14.48
N PRO A 69 23.14 5.89 -13.94
CA PRO A 69 22.56 4.79 -14.71
C PRO A 69 21.12 5.11 -15.12
N SER A 70 20.65 4.45 -16.18
CA SER A 70 19.23 4.49 -16.54
C SER A 70 18.37 3.83 -15.48
N ASP A 71 17.15 4.33 -15.31
CA ASP A 71 16.19 3.75 -14.35
C ASP A 71 15.79 2.31 -14.77
N PRO A 72 15.89 1.30 -13.89
CA PRO A 72 15.26 0.00 -14.10
C PRO A 72 13.73 0.15 -14.15
N GLN A 73 13.09 -0.78 -14.84
CA GLN A 73 11.63 -0.86 -14.93
C GLN A 73 11.17 -2.21 -14.42
N TYR A 74 10.05 -2.21 -13.71
CA TYR A 74 9.36 -3.46 -13.42
C TYR A 74 8.75 -4.05 -14.70
N PRO A 75 8.71 -5.39 -14.79
CA PRO A 75 7.89 -6.06 -15.77
C PRO A 75 6.41 -5.71 -15.65
N LYS A 76 5.66 -6.01 -16.72
CA LYS A 76 4.21 -5.76 -16.81
C LYS A 76 3.42 -6.47 -15.70
N TRP A 77 3.88 -7.65 -15.31
CA TRP A 77 3.38 -8.44 -14.20
C TRP A 77 4.55 -9.22 -13.63
N TRP A 78 4.49 -9.52 -12.35
CA TRP A 78 5.50 -10.34 -11.69
C TRP A 78 4.96 -10.89 -10.37
N VAL A 79 5.62 -11.95 -9.92
CA VAL A 79 5.46 -12.51 -8.58
C VAL A 79 6.85 -12.64 -7.98
N SER A 80 6.98 -12.33 -6.69
CA SER A 80 8.22 -12.57 -5.97
C SER A 80 7.91 -13.00 -4.56
N ASP A 81 8.61 -14.01 -4.08
CA ASP A 81 8.74 -14.22 -2.65
C ASP A 81 9.76 -13.19 -2.12
N TRP A 82 9.80 -12.98 -0.82
CA TRP A 82 10.84 -12.17 -0.22
C TRP A 82 11.17 -12.64 1.19
N THR A 83 12.42 -12.41 1.57
CA THR A 83 12.90 -12.53 2.95
C THR A 83 13.08 -11.12 3.49
N MET A 84 12.37 -10.78 4.56
CA MET A 84 12.47 -9.49 5.21
C MET A 84 13.43 -9.58 6.40
N TYR A 85 14.40 -8.68 6.43
CA TYR A 85 15.29 -8.46 7.56
C TYR A 85 14.90 -7.15 8.24
N ARG A 86 14.42 -7.22 9.49
CA ARG A 86 14.25 -6.03 10.34
C ARG A 86 15.47 -5.91 11.23
N VAL A 87 16.34 -4.95 10.92
CA VAL A 87 17.60 -4.68 11.62
C VAL A 87 17.38 -3.54 12.62
N PHE A 88 17.66 -3.82 13.89
CA PHE A 88 17.37 -2.91 15.00
C PHE A 88 18.58 -2.60 15.88
N ASN A 89 19.61 -3.46 15.92
CA ASN A 89 20.92 -3.12 16.51
C ASN A 89 22.00 -3.07 15.43
N ASN A 90 23.06 -2.29 15.71
CA ASN A 90 24.21 -2.07 14.81
C ASN A 90 23.89 -1.55 13.40
N TYR A 91 22.62 -1.22 13.10
CA TYR A 91 22.12 -0.79 11.79
C TYR A 91 22.89 0.39 11.17
N LYS A 92 23.43 1.30 11.99
CA LYS A 92 24.26 2.42 11.50
C LYS A 92 25.60 2.00 10.90
N GLN A 93 26.16 0.88 11.38
CA GLN A 93 27.43 0.34 10.89
C GLN A 93 27.24 -0.59 9.69
N PHE A 94 26.03 -1.12 9.54
CA PHE A 94 25.65 -2.02 8.47
C PHE A 94 24.39 -1.46 7.78
N PRO A 95 24.50 -0.47 6.89
CA PRO A 95 23.36 0.01 6.11
C PRO A 95 22.95 -0.98 5.00
N PRO A 96 21.67 -0.99 4.56
CA PRO A 96 21.23 -1.76 3.40
C PRO A 96 21.76 -1.12 2.11
N PRO A 97 21.68 -1.79 0.94
CA PRO A 97 21.14 -3.14 0.71
C PRO A 97 22.01 -4.25 1.34
N TYR A 98 21.37 -5.34 1.77
CA TYR A 98 22.04 -6.48 2.39
C TYR A 98 22.08 -7.72 1.48
N ASP A 99 23.01 -8.62 1.79
CA ASP A 99 22.97 -10.01 1.35
C ASP A 99 21.87 -10.78 2.13
N SER A 100 21.66 -12.05 1.79
CA SER A 100 20.69 -12.94 2.43
C SER A 100 21.41 -14.16 3.04
N PRO A 101 21.76 -14.14 4.35
CA PRO A 101 21.48 -13.11 5.36
C PRO A 101 22.48 -11.93 5.37
N PRO A 102 22.15 -10.82 6.07
CA PRO A 102 23.05 -9.68 6.24
C PRO A 102 24.38 -10.08 6.89
N GLN A 103 25.50 -9.85 6.20
CA GLN A 103 26.82 -10.20 6.71
C GLN A 103 27.25 -9.26 7.86
N GLY A 104 27.74 -9.84 8.95
CA GLY A 104 28.27 -9.10 10.11
C GLY A 104 27.24 -8.79 11.20
N LEU A 105 25.96 -9.06 10.96
CA LEU A 105 24.90 -8.95 11.96
C LEU A 105 24.57 -10.33 12.57
N ILE A 106 24.14 -10.34 13.82
CA ILE A 106 23.80 -11.54 14.59
C ILE A 106 22.27 -11.73 14.62
N ALA A 107 21.78 -12.91 14.23
CA ALA A 107 20.35 -13.20 14.21
C ALA A 107 19.74 -13.16 15.62
N ASN A 108 18.54 -12.57 15.74
CA ASN A 108 17.79 -12.32 16.98
C ASN A 108 18.46 -11.35 17.98
N GLU A 109 19.69 -10.93 17.73
CA GLU A 109 20.38 -9.90 18.51
C GLU A 109 20.41 -8.56 17.76
N ASP A 110 20.75 -8.59 16.48
CA ASP A 110 20.83 -7.41 15.62
C ASP A 110 19.64 -7.29 14.67
N TYR A 111 19.08 -8.41 14.25
CA TYR A 111 17.99 -8.46 13.30
C TYR A 111 17.05 -9.64 13.53
N GLU A 112 15.81 -9.49 13.05
CA GLU A 112 14.84 -10.58 12.93
C GLU A 112 14.47 -10.82 11.46
N VAL A 113 13.96 -12.02 11.18
CA VAL A 113 13.60 -12.46 9.83
C VAL A 113 12.11 -12.74 9.75
N SER A 114 11.47 -12.31 8.66
CA SER A 114 10.14 -12.77 8.27
C SER A 114 10.06 -12.95 6.74
N TYR A 115 8.89 -13.38 6.27
CA TYR A 115 8.69 -13.82 4.90
C TYR A 115 7.37 -13.31 4.35
N GLY A 116 7.27 -13.34 3.04
CA GLY A 116 6.04 -13.07 2.33
C GLY A 116 6.20 -13.15 0.83
N THR A 117 5.14 -12.74 0.15
CA THR A 117 5.03 -12.81 -1.30
C THR A 117 4.35 -11.56 -1.81
N THR A 118 4.86 -11.03 -2.91
CA THR A 118 4.27 -9.91 -3.63
C THR A 118 3.78 -10.36 -4.99
N TYR A 119 2.56 -9.95 -5.33
CA TYR A 119 1.92 -10.13 -6.62
C TYR A 119 1.71 -8.76 -7.25
N TYR A 120 2.05 -8.62 -8.52
CA TYR A 120 1.89 -7.37 -9.25
C TYR A 120 1.31 -7.60 -10.65
N ASP A 121 0.33 -6.80 -11.02
CA ASP A 121 -0.26 -6.79 -12.35
C ASP A 121 -0.54 -5.35 -12.79
N SER A 122 0.27 -4.81 -13.71
CA SER A 122 0.06 -3.45 -14.22
C SER A 122 -1.18 -3.30 -15.11
N THR A 123 -1.80 -4.42 -15.52
CA THR A 123 -2.86 -4.49 -16.54
C THR A 123 -4.26 -4.62 -15.98
N TYR A 124 -4.37 -4.93 -14.69
CA TYR A 124 -5.63 -4.98 -13.98
C TYR A 124 -6.38 -3.64 -14.08
N ILE A 125 -7.69 -3.71 -14.29
CA ILE A 125 -8.61 -2.58 -14.26
C ILE A 125 -9.73 -2.95 -13.28
N PRO A 126 -9.94 -2.17 -12.20
CA PRO A 126 -11.03 -2.44 -11.26
C PRO A 126 -12.40 -2.24 -11.92
N GLU A 127 -13.43 -2.86 -11.35
CA GLU A 127 -14.80 -2.83 -11.90
C GLU A 127 -15.38 -1.41 -11.98
N ASP A 128 -15.08 -0.58 -10.97
CA ASP A 128 -15.45 0.83 -10.92
C ASP A 128 -14.61 1.73 -11.83
N LYS A 129 -13.57 1.17 -12.46
CA LYS A 129 -12.62 1.85 -13.38
C LYS A 129 -11.83 2.97 -12.72
N ASP A 130 -11.74 2.97 -11.39
CA ASP A 130 -10.93 3.93 -10.65
C ASP A 130 -9.45 3.53 -10.68
N GLY A 131 -8.74 4.10 -11.65
CA GLY A 131 -7.32 3.83 -11.85
C GLY A 131 -7.05 2.51 -12.58
N LYS A 132 -5.84 2.00 -12.40
CA LYS A 132 -5.34 0.77 -13.03
C LYS A 132 -4.22 0.17 -12.21
N SER A 133 -3.90 -1.08 -12.54
CA SER A 133 -2.93 -1.93 -11.89
C SER A 133 -3.43 -2.48 -10.56
N ALA A 134 -2.89 -3.63 -10.16
CA ALA A 134 -3.11 -4.23 -8.85
C ALA A 134 -1.78 -4.71 -8.26
N MET A 135 -1.69 -4.67 -6.94
CA MET A 135 -0.59 -5.24 -6.19
C MET A 135 -1.08 -5.75 -4.86
N MET A 136 -0.56 -6.91 -4.44
CA MET A 136 -0.72 -7.41 -3.08
C MET A 136 0.64 -7.76 -2.52
N GLU A 137 0.96 -7.23 -1.36
CA GLU A 137 2.06 -7.70 -0.51
C GLU A 137 1.47 -8.50 0.64
N TYR A 138 1.71 -9.81 0.66
CA TYR A 138 1.28 -10.72 1.71
C TYR A 138 2.44 -10.97 2.68
N TYR A 139 2.20 -10.72 3.96
CA TYR A 139 3.17 -10.84 5.05
C TYR A 139 2.79 -12.00 5.96
N GLU A 140 3.66 -13.01 6.09
CA GLU A 140 3.36 -14.20 6.90
C GLU A 140 3.78 -14.00 8.36
N LYS A 141 2.82 -14.03 9.30
CA LYS A 141 3.02 -13.96 10.78
C LYS A 141 3.75 -12.71 11.32
N ARG A 142 4.25 -11.84 10.45
CA ARG A 142 4.94 -10.59 10.80
C ARG A 142 4.57 -9.50 9.79
N CYS A 143 3.58 -8.70 10.13
CA CYS A 143 3.09 -7.61 9.30
C CYS A 143 4.14 -6.50 9.14
N LEU A 144 3.89 -5.57 8.22
CA LEU A 144 4.75 -4.45 7.91
C LEU A 144 5.04 -3.57 9.16
N PRO A 145 6.31 -3.30 9.53
CA PRO A 145 6.67 -2.55 10.73
C PRO A 145 6.62 -1.02 10.55
N ILE A 146 5.75 -0.51 9.65
CA ILE A 146 5.54 0.94 9.49
C ILE A 146 4.52 1.49 10.49
N PHE A 147 3.74 0.60 11.13
CA PHE A 147 2.74 0.95 12.12
C PHE A 147 3.33 1.01 13.52
N PRO A 148 2.79 1.86 14.40
CA PRO A 148 3.23 1.95 15.79
C PRO A 148 2.82 0.73 16.65
N GLN A 149 1.86 -0.10 16.20
CA GLN A 149 1.40 -1.26 16.98
C GLN A 149 2.31 -2.49 16.79
N ASP A 150 2.15 -3.50 17.67
CA ASP A 150 2.84 -4.78 17.52
C ASP A 150 2.41 -5.48 16.23
N ASN A 151 3.38 -5.82 15.38
CA ASN A 151 3.15 -6.38 14.05
C ASN A 151 3.31 -7.91 13.99
N LYS A 152 3.10 -8.66 15.08
CA LYS A 152 3.22 -10.14 15.13
C LYS A 152 1.94 -10.85 14.67
N TYR A 153 1.52 -10.58 13.45
CA TYR A 153 0.33 -11.18 12.83
C TYR A 153 0.48 -11.23 11.30
N THR A 154 -0.41 -11.94 10.62
CA THR A 154 -0.43 -12.02 9.15
C THR A 154 -1.24 -10.86 8.59
N CYS A 155 -0.76 -10.25 7.51
CA CYS A 155 -1.50 -9.20 6.84
C CYS A 155 -1.24 -9.15 5.35
N SER A 156 -2.13 -8.46 4.63
CA SER A 156 -1.93 -8.08 3.24
C SER A 156 -2.16 -6.60 3.05
N PHE A 157 -1.23 -5.94 2.35
CA PHE A 157 -1.47 -4.63 1.72
C PHE A 157 -1.88 -4.86 0.29
N VAL A 158 -3.09 -4.43 -0.08
CA VAL A 158 -3.63 -4.63 -1.41
C VAL A 158 -4.00 -3.30 -2.04
N SER A 159 -3.37 -2.93 -3.14
CA SER A 159 -3.81 -1.84 -3.99
C SER A 159 -4.59 -2.39 -5.19
N LEU A 160 -5.82 -1.92 -5.39
CA LEU A 160 -6.66 -2.19 -6.56
C LEU A 160 -7.00 -0.86 -7.23
N GLY A 161 -6.38 -0.59 -8.38
CA GLY A 161 -6.51 0.70 -9.04
C GLY A 161 -5.85 1.81 -8.22
N ASN A 162 -6.62 2.84 -7.86
CA ASN A 162 -6.14 3.92 -7.00
C ASN A 162 -6.33 3.68 -5.49
N LYS A 163 -7.07 2.64 -5.09
CA LYS A 163 -7.39 2.39 -3.68
C LYS A 163 -6.48 1.33 -3.07
N ALA A 164 -6.02 1.57 -1.84
CA ALA A 164 -5.31 0.59 -1.04
C ALA A 164 -6.13 0.14 0.17
N TYR A 165 -6.09 -1.15 0.43
CA TYR A 165 -6.78 -1.82 1.52
C TYR A 165 -5.77 -2.55 2.40
N PHE A 166 -6.12 -2.65 3.67
CA PHE A 166 -5.41 -3.47 4.62
C PHE A 166 -6.28 -4.64 5.06
N LEU A 167 -5.71 -5.85 4.97
CA LEU A 167 -6.37 -7.09 5.39
C LEU A 167 -5.51 -7.75 6.46
N SER A 168 -6.09 -8.27 7.53
CA SER A 168 -5.33 -8.94 8.60
C SER A 168 -6.15 -10.00 9.35
N ASP A 169 -5.44 -11.02 9.86
CA ASP A 169 -5.97 -12.03 10.78
C ASP A 169 -5.77 -11.68 12.27
N GLY A 170 -5.07 -10.58 12.56
CA GLY A 170 -4.67 -10.20 13.91
C GLY A 170 -5.75 -9.40 14.66
N ASN A 171 -5.71 -9.42 15.99
CA ASN A 171 -6.46 -8.48 16.82
C ASN A 171 -5.60 -7.26 17.16
N HIS A 172 -5.65 -6.23 16.32
CA HIS A 172 -4.77 -5.06 16.34
C HIS A 172 -5.57 -3.75 16.40
N GLY A 173 -6.78 -3.81 16.98
CA GLY A 173 -7.65 -2.64 17.19
C GLY A 173 -8.36 -2.11 15.93
N ASN A 174 -8.05 -2.66 14.75
CA ASN A 174 -8.64 -2.29 13.48
C ASN A 174 -9.61 -3.37 12.96
N PRO A 175 -10.54 -3.01 12.05
CA PRO A 175 -11.32 -4.00 11.32
C PRO A 175 -10.40 -4.99 10.58
N PRO A 176 -10.78 -6.27 10.45
CA PRO A 176 -9.99 -7.26 9.69
C PRO A 176 -9.77 -6.88 8.23
N ILE A 177 -10.62 -6.01 7.68
CA ILE A 177 -10.54 -5.42 6.35
C ILE A 177 -10.95 -3.96 6.46
N CYS A 178 -10.07 -3.04 6.06
CA CYS A 178 -10.34 -1.60 6.06
C CYS A 178 -9.69 -0.92 4.84
N LEU A 179 -10.19 0.28 4.49
CA LEU A 179 -9.60 1.13 3.47
C LEU A 179 -8.41 1.86 4.06
N PHE A 180 -7.21 1.53 3.59
CA PHE A 180 -5.98 2.17 4.04
C PHE A 180 -5.85 3.58 3.47
N SER A 181 -6.08 3.72 2.17
CA SER A 181 -6.03 5.02 1.49
C SER A 181 -6.86 4.98 0.21
N PRO A 182 -7.62 6.05 -0.09
CA PRO A 182 -8.34 6.18 -1.37
C PRO A 182 -7.41 6.58 -2.53
N GLU A 183 -6.18 7.01 -2.25
CA GLU A 183 -5.20 7.47 -3.25
C GLU A 183 -3.83 6.82 -2.99
N ASN A 184 -3.75 5.53 -3.26
CA ASN A 184 -2.53 4.74 -3.17
C ASN A 184 -2.58 3.60 -4.21
N HIS A 185 -2.09 3.90 -5.40
CA HIS A 185 -1.99 2.94 -6.49
C HIS A 185 -0.73 2.06 -6.34
N PRO A 186 -0.68 0.87 -6.95
CA PRO A 186 0.57 0.11 -7.05
C PRO A 186 1.69 0.97 -7.67
N PRO A 187 2.97 0.75 -7.31
CA PRO A 187 4.10 1.38 -7.98
C PRO A 187 3.99 1.16 -9.50
N ARG A 188 4.09 2.25 -10.26
CA ARG A 188 4.09 2.16 -11.72
C ARG A 188 5.35 1.44 -12.19
N THR A 189 5.34 0.87 -13.38
CA THR A 189 6.49 0.10 -13.89
C THR A 189 7.78 0.92 -13.95
N ASP A 190 7.67 2.25 -14.04
CA ASP A 190 8.76 3.21 -14.12
C ASP A 190 8.97 4.02 -12.82
N PHE A 191 8.42 3.56 -11.68
CA PHE A 191 8.42 4.32 -10.42
C PHE A 191 9.82 4.75 -9.92
N ILE A 192 10.89 4.05 -10.32
CA ILE A 192 12.27 4.37 -9.91
C ILE A 192 12.70 5.78 -10.33
N LYS A 193 12.07 6.35 -11.36
CA LYS A 193 12.27 7.76 -11.73
C LYS A 193 12.03 8.74 -10.58
N HIS A 194 11.25 8.34 -9.58
CA HIS A 194 10.93 9.15 -8.41
C HIS A 194 11.98 9.12 -7.29
N LEU A 195 12.95 8.21 -7.37
CA LEU A 195 13.99 8.06 -6.33
C LEU A 195 15.34 8.53 -6.87
N PRO A 196 16.15 9.30 -6.12
CA PRO A 196 17.47 9.69 -6.59
C PRO A 196 18.40 8.48 -6.65
N TYR A 197 19.31 8.44 -7.63
CA TYR A 197 20.36 7.43 -7.69
C TYR A 197 21.32 7.60 -6.51
N ASN A 198 21.60 6.52 -5.78
CA ASN A 198 22.50 6.54 -4.63
C ASN A 198 23.78 5.73 -4.94
N PRO A 199 24.93 6.39 -5.15
CA PRO A 199 26.19 5.71 -5.45
C PRO A 199 26.78 4.95 -4.25
N GLU A 200 26.49 5.37 -3.01
CA GLU A 200 26.98 4.72 -1.80
C GLU A 200 26.30 3.35 -1.63
N ASP A 201 24.97 3.34 -1.65
CA ASP A 201 24.16 2.11 -1.60
C ASP A 201 24.48 1.19 -2.80
N SER A 202 24.77 1.78 -3.98
CA SER A 202 25.14 1.03 -5.19
C SER A 202 26.51 0.35 -5.12
N ALA A 203 27.37 0.78 -4.19
CA ALA A 203 28.67 0.17 -3.95
C ALA A 203 28.59 -1.10 -3.10
N HIS A 204 27.45 -1.33 -2.43
CA HIS A 204 27.21 -2.55 -1.64
C HIS A 204 27.22 -3.81 -2.51
N LEU A 205 27.36 -4.95 -1.84
CA LEU A 205 27.41 -6.28 -2.47
C LEU A 205 28.43 -6.35 -3.60
N ASN A 206 29.66 -5.90 -3.34
CA ASN A 206 30.77 -5.86 -4.29
C ASN A 206 30.43 -5.08 -5.57
N ASN A 207 29.75 -3.93 -5.40
CA ASN A 207 29.39 -3.04 -6.50
C ASN A 207 28.53 -3.75 -7.56
N SER A 208 27.69 -4.71 -7.19
CA SER A 208 26.81 -5.45 -8.11
C SER A 208 25.44 -4.81 -8.33
N LEU A 209 25.10 -3.74 -7.58
CA LEU A 209 23.76 -3.15 -7.53
C LEU A 209 23.66 -1.76 -8.16
N GLN A 210 22.46 -1.38 -8.60
CA GLN A 210 22.02 -0.01 -8.80
C GLN A 210 20.94 0.29 -7.76
N ALA A 211 21.28 1.17 -6.83
CA ALA A 211 20.41 1.56 -5.73
C ALA A 211 19.89 2.98 -5.92
N TYR A 212 18.63 3.17 -5.57
CA TYR A 212 17.92 4.44 -5.63
C TYR A 212 17.22 4.62 -4.30
N SER A 213 17.60 5.64 -3.54
CA SER A 213 17.14 5.83 -2.17
C SER A 213 17.16 7.28 -1.75
N LEU A 214 16.35 7.60 -0.77
CA LEU A 214 16.33 8.90 -0.12
C LEU A 214 16.11 8.73 1.38
N LEU A 215 16.53 9.76 2.12
CA LEU A 215 16.20 9.93 3.53
C LEU A 215 15.16 11.05 3.61
N VAL A 216 13.98 10.75 4.13
CA VAL A 216 12.92 11.74 4.31
C VAL A 216 13.13 12.49 5.61
N SER A 217 13.15 13.82 5.53
CA SER A 217 13.26 14.71 6.68
C SER A 217 11.93 14.88 7.42
N PRO A 218 11.95 15.20 8.73
CA PRO A 218 13.13 15.42 9.56
C PRO A 218 13.73 14.16 10.24
N GLN A 219 13.01 13.04 10.29
CA GLN A 219 13.42 11.83 11.04
C GLN A 219 14.41 10.92 10.28
N ALA A 220 14.92 11.36 9.13
CA ALA A 220 15.81 10.58 8.26
C ALA A 220 15.26 9.18 7.94
N ILE A 221 13.97 9.11 7.61
CA ILE A 221 13.29 7.86 7.26
C ILE A 221 13.81 7.36 5.93
N LEU A 222 14.38 6.16 5.94
CA LEU A 222 14.91 5.51 4.76
C LEU A 222 13.78 5.03 3.86
N PHE A 223 13.95 5.23 2.55
CA PHE A 223 13.12 4.61 1.54
C PHE A 223 13.95 4.41 0.27
N GLY A 224 14.07 3.16 -0.20
CA GLY A 224 14.91 2.86 -1.35
C GLY A 224 14.72 1.48 -1.93
N TYR A 225 15.16 1.35 -3.18
CA TYR A 225 15.13 0.10 -3.94
C TYR A 225 16.51 -0.16 -4.54
N ALA A 226 16.89 -1.42 -4.61
CA ALA A 226 18.10 -1.87 -5.29
C ALA A 226 17.77 -2.90 -6.36
N PHE A 227 18.49 -2.82 -7.47
CA PHE A 227 18.39 -3.72 -8.61
C PHE A 227 19.77 -4.25 -8.96
N ASN A 228 19.83 -5.44 -9.54
CA ASN A 228 21.07 -5.95 -10.12
C ASN A 228 21.53 -5.03 -11.26
N LYS A 229 22.83 -4.68 -11.31
CA LYS A 229 23.40 -3.85 -12.39
C LYS A 229 23.24 -4.50 -13.76
N GLN A 230 23.51 -5.79 -13.82
CA GLN A 230 23.52 -6.53 -15.08
C GLN A 230 22.11 -7.05 -15.38
N PRO A 231 21.54 -6.74 -16.57
CA PRO A 231 20.29 -7.34 -16.97
C PRO A 231 20.48 -8.83 -17.24
N THR A 232 19.56 -9.66 -16.76
CA THR A 232 19.58 -11.10 -16.96
C THR A 232 18.21 -11.60 -17.45
N PRO A 233 18.14 -12.73 -18.18
CA PRO A 233 16.87 -13.33 -18.57
C PRO A 233 15.98 -13.61 -17.36
N ASP A 234 14.65 -13.63 -17.57
CA ASP A 234 13.72 -14.01 -16.54
C ASP A 234 13.74 -15.53 -16.28
N SER A 235 13.43 -15.93 -15.05
CA SER A 235 13.37 -17.35 -14.67
C SER A 235 12.09 -18.05 -15.15
N PHE A 236 10.99 -17.31 -15.34
CA PHE A 236 9.70 -17.84 -15.80
C PHE A 236 9.59 -17.81 -17.34
N ASP A 237 10.08 -16.74 -17.98
CA ASP A 237 10.16 -16.65 -19.44
C ASP A 237 11.57 -16.25 -19.89
N SER A 238 12.40 -17.25 -20.19
CA SER A 238 13.77 -17.03 -20.68
C SER A 238 13.83 -16.39 -22.08
N THR A 239 12.71 -16.30 -22.79
CA THR A 239 12.63 -15.65 -24.11
C THR A 239 12.30 -14.16 -24.01
N ALA A 240 11.81 -13.70 -22.84
CA ALA A 240 11.61 -12.28 -22.58
C ALA A 240 12.93 -11.50 -22.66
N LYS A 241 12.84 -10.22 -23.00
CA LYS A 241 14.01 -9.33 -23.04
C LYS A 241 14.64 -9.28 -21.63
N PRO A 242 15.95 -9.54 -21.48
CA PRO A 242 16.63 -9.39 -20.20
C PRO A 242 16.43 -8.01 -19.58
N TYR A 243 16.23 -7.97 -18.27
CA TYR A 243 16.03 -6.76 -17.50
C TYR A 243 16.81 -6.83 -16.18
N ARG A 244 16.96 -5.68 -15.53
CA ARG A 244 17.60 -5.60 -14.21
C ARG A 244 16.59 -6.08 -13.18
N HIS A 245 16.86 -7.25 -12.59
CA HIS A 245 16.02 -7.83 -11.57
C HIS A 245 16.08 -7.01 -10.27
N PRO A 246 14.95 -6.80 -9.58
CA PRO A 246 14.95 -6.23 -8.25
C PRO A 246 15.75 -7.12 -7.30
N GLN A 247 16.53 -6.52 -6.42
CA GLN A 247 17.30 -7.21 -5.40
C GLN A 247 16.68 -6.99 -4.02
N SER A 248 16.36 -5.75 -3.66
CA SER A 248 15.69 -5.45 -2.39
C SER A 248 14.86 -4.17 -2.45
N PHE A 249 13.79 -4.14 -1.66
CA PHE A 249 13.15 -2.91 -1.19
C PHE A 249 13.56 -2.70 0.28
N TYR A 250 14.02 -1.50 0.64
CA TYR A 250 14.44 -1.20 2.00
C TYR A 250 13.92 0.16 2.47
N PHE A 251 13.52 0.22 3.73
CA PHE A 251 12.87 1.39 4.31
C PHE A 251 13.02 1.42 5.83
N SER A 252 12.73 2.55 6.46
CA SER A 252 12.56 2.65 7.91
C SER A 252 11.09 2.45 8.28
N GLY A 253 10.85 1.77 9.41
CA GLY A 253 9.52 1.58 9.97
C GLY A 253 8.94 2.86 10.59
N TYR A 254 8.02 2.70 11.56
CA TYR A 254 7.34 3.83 12.20
C TYR A 254 8.34 4.91 12.68
N PRO A 255 8.14 6.20 12.35
CA PRO A 255 9.14 7.27 12.46
C PRO A 255 9.31 7.83 13.89
N GLU A 256 9.26 6.98 14.92
CA GLU A 256 9.69 7.37 16.28
C GLU A 256 11.22 7.61 16.35
N GLU A 257 11.71 8.11 17.47
CA GLU A 257 13.14 8.43 17.66
C GLU A 257 13.77 7.52 18.73
N PRO A 258 14.58 6.51 18.36
CA PRO A 258 14.87 6.03 16.99
C PRO A 258 13.69 5.23 16.39
N PRO A 259 13.58 5.05 15.07
CA PRO A 259 12.42 4.40 14.46
C PRO A 259 12.18 2.97 14.98
N ASN A 260 10.91 2.53 15.06
CA ASN A 260 10.50 1.20 15.54
C ASN A 260 10.96 0.04 14.60
N ALA A 261 11.65 0.37 13.53
CA ALA A 261 12.47 -0.54 12.73
C ALA A 261 13.43 0.35 11.92
N PRO A 262 14.62 0.68 12.44
CA PRO A 262 15.49 1.66 11.81
C PRO A 262 15.81 1.29 10.35
N ILE A 263 16.02 0.00 10.10
CA ILE A 263 16.16 -0.55 8.76
C ILE A 263 15.32 -1.81 8.62
N VAL A 264 14.51 -1.85 7.57
CA VAL A 264 13.84 -3.04 7.05
C VAL A 264 14.36 -3.25 5.64
N SER A 265 14.74 -4.48 5.30
CA SER A 265 15.14 -4.87 3.94
C SER A 265 14.35 -6.09 3.52
N GLN A 266 13.43 -5.92 2.58
CA GLN A 266 12.76 -7.00 1.87
C GLN A 266 13.61 -7.41 0.68
N ASN A 267 14.36 -8.49 0.84
CA ASN A 267 15.19 -9.04 -0.23
C ASN A 267 14.33 -9.94 -1.10
N TYR A 268 14.18 -9.58 -2.37
CA TYR A 268 13.39 -10.35 -3.33
C TYR A 268 14.06 -11.69 -3.60
N THR A 269 13.27 -12.76 -3.49
CA THR A 269 13.66 -14.13 -3.80
C THR A 269 12.69 -14.70 -4.80
N ASN A 270 13.16 -15.50 -5.77
CA ASN A 270 12.27 -16.12 -6.77
C ASN A 270 11.43 -15.08 -7.54
N PHE A 271 12.00 -13.90 -7.79
CA PHE A 271 11.39 -12.87 -8.63
C PHE A 271 11.27 -13.40 -10.06
N ARG A 272 10.07 -13.26 -10.64
CA ARG A 272 9.76 -13.81 -11.95
C ARG A 272 8.62 -13.08 -12.63
N MET A 273 8.68 -13.01 -13.95
CA MET A 273 7.66 -12.42 -14.83
C MET A 273 6.43 -13.32 -15.00
N GLU A 274 5.96 -13.90 -13.90
CA GLU A 274 4.72 -14.67 -13.85
C GLU A 274 3.54 -13.71 -13.69
N GLN A 275 2.51 -13.87 -14.52
CA GLN A 275 1.28 -13.12 -14.33
C GLN A 275 0.51 -13.72 -13.15
N PRO A 276 0.16 -12.93 -12.11
CA PRO A 276 -0.68 -13.42 -11.03
C PRO A 276 -1.98 -14.01 -11.57
N ASN A 277 -2.49 -15.06 -10.93
CA ASN A 277 -3.78 -15.63 -11.29
C ASN A 277 -4.86 -14.54 -11.23
N ALA A 278 -5.60 -14.33 -12.32
CA ALA A 278 -6.62 -13.27 -12.39
C ALA A 278 -7.69 -13.37 -11.28
N ASN A 279 -7.92 -14.57 -10.73
CA ASN A 279 -8.83 -14.76 -9.61
C ASN A 279 -8.36 -14.05 -8.33
N ILE A 280 -7.06 -13.84 -8.11
CA ILE A 280 -6.54 -13.24 -6.88
C ILE A 280 -7.15 -11.84 -6.64
N TRP A 281 -7.27 -11.03 -7.70
CA TRP A 281 -7.85 -9.69 -7.61
C TRP A 281 -9.36 -9.73 -7.42
N ARG A 282 -10.04 -10.70 -8.05
CA ARG A 282 -11.48 -10.90 -7.87
C ARG A 282 -11.80 -11.37 -6.46
N GLU A 283 -11.06 -12.34 -5.94
CA GLU A 283 -11.22 -12.88 -4.58
C GLU A 283 -11.01 -11.79 -3.55
N VAL A 284 -9.99 -10.93 -3.72
CA VAL A 284 -9.82 -9.77 -2.83
C VAL A 284 -11.00 -8.81 -2.94
N ALA A 285 -11.43 -8.45 -4.15
CA ALA A 285 -12.57 -7.55 -4.34
C ALA A 285 -13.88 -8.11 -3.75
N GLU A 286 -14.11 -9.41 -3.82
CA GLU A 286 -15.28 -10.09 -3.25
C GLU A 286 -15.25 -10.12 -1.71
N MET A 287 -14.08 -10.04 -1.08
CA MET A 287 -13.95 -9.93 0.38
C MET A 287 -14.23 -8.51 0.89
N LEU A 288 -14.11 -7.49 0.05
CA LEU A 288 -14.29 -6.10 0.48
C LEU A 288 -15.76 -5.83 0.82
N PRO A 289 -16.07 -5.22 1.97
CA PRO A 289 -17.41 -4.73 2.24
C PRO A 289 -17.77 -3.61 1.25
N PRO A 290 -19.06 -3.37 0.94
CA PRO A 290 -19.47 -2.33 0.00
C PRO A 290 -19.00 -0.92 0.36
N ASN A 291 -18.86 -0.63 1.66
CA ASN A 291 -18.28 0.60 2.19
C ASN A 291 -17.32 0.21 3.32
N PRO A 292 -16.04 -0.05 3.01
CA PRO A 292 -15.04 -0.35 4.03
C PRO A 292 -14.84 0.85 4.95
N GLU A 293 -14.72 0.58 6.25
CA GLU A 293 -14.29 1.57 7.25
C GLU A 293 -12.84 1.99 6.94
N LEU A 294 -12.46 3.23 7.28
CA LEU A 294 -11.07 3.65 7.18
C LEU A 294 -10.21 2.92 8.20
N CYS A 295 -8.96 2.62 7.82
CA CYS A 295 -8.01 2.02 8.74
C CYS A 295 -7.52 3.04 9.77
N CYS A 296 -7.47 2.68 11.05
CA CYS A 296 -6.86 3.43 12.14
C CYS A 296 -5.48 2.86 12.46
N LEU A 297 -4.56 2.92 11.49
CA LEU A 297 -3.25 2.29 11.58
C LEU A 297 -2.18 3.26 12.11
N PHE A 298 -2.32 4.55 11.89
CA PHE A 298 -1.50 5.61 12.49
C PHE A 298 -2.27 6.38 13.57
N ALA A 299 -1.54 7.16 14.36
CA ALA A 299 -2.10 7.87 15.51
C ALA A 299 -3.07 9.01 15.11
N ASP A 300 -2.89 9.54 13.90
CA ASP A 300 -3.61 10.63 13.26
C ASP A 300 -4.80 10.18 12.40
N ASP A 301 -4.80 8.93 11.93
CA ASP A 301 -5.88 8.36 11.11
C ASP A 301 -7.27 8.50 11.75
N CYS A 302 -7.36 8.25 13.06
CA CYS A 302 -8.61 8.16 13.77
C CYS A 302 -8.51 8.92 15.08
N ILE A 303 -8.61 10.24 15.01
CA ILE A 303 -8.70 11.09 16.19
C ILE A 303 -10.01 10.75 16.92
N GLU A 304 -9.93 10.00 18.02
CA GLU A 304 -11.00 10.06 19.02
C GLU A 304 -11.10 11.53 19.46
N LYS A 305 -12.25 12.17 19.22
CA LYS A 305 -12.54 13.59 19.53
C LYS A 305 -12.46 13.96 21.03
N ASN A 306 -11.74 13.21 21.87
CA ASN A 306 -11.66 13.39 23.32
C ASN A 306 -10.23 13.28 23.90
N SER A 307 -9.18 13.72 23.22
CA SER A 307 -7.92 14.02 23.92
C SER A 307 -7.39 15.41 23.56
N THR A 308 -7.45 16.28 24.55
CA THR A 308 -6.76 17.57 24.58
C THR A 308 -5.38 17.30 25.16
N GLU A 309 -4.41 16.88 24.35
CA GLU A 309 -3.00 16.94 24.75
C GLU A 309 -2.08 17.20 23.55
N ASN A 310 -1.46 18.37 23.59
CA ASN A 310 -0.46 18.85 22.65
C ASN A 310 0.85 18.09 22.85
N SER A 311 1.22 17.26 21.89
CA SER A 311 2.60 17.05 21.46
C SER A 311 2.56 16.63 19.99
N PRO A 312 3.44 17.14 19.11
CA PRO A 312 3.51 16.64 17.75
C PRO A 312 4.09 15.22 17.83
N ALA A 313 3.20 14.22 17.86
CA ALA A 313 3.60 12.84 17.68
C ALA A 313 4.29 12.72 16.31
N ALA A 314 5.28 11.83 16.20
CA ALA A 314 5.86 11.52 14.91
C ALA A 314 4.74 10.97 13.99
N SER A 315 4.61 11.56 12.81
CA SER A 315 3.54 11.29 11.86
C SER A 315 4.12 11.21 10.46
N TRP A 316 3.59 10.30 9.64
CA TRP A 316 3.93 10.19 8.23
C TRP A 316 3.49 11.43 7.45
N ASP A 317 2.46 12.15 7.91
CA ASP A 317 1.94 13.38 7.30
C ASP A 317 2.87 14.59 7.54
N ALA A 318 3.71 14.51 8.57
CA ALA A 318 4.72 15.53 8.83
C ALA A 318 5.93 15.43 7.88
N LEU A 319 6.07 14.31 7.16
CA LEU A 319 7.17 14.09 6.23
C LEU A 319 7.00 14.96 5.00
N ARG A 320 8.11 15.56 4.57
CA ARG A 320 8.16 16.36 3.34
C ARG A 320 9.35 15.94 2.52
N TYR A 321 9.20 15.99 1.20
CA TYR A 321 10.34 15.94 0.31
C TYR A 321 11.24 17.15 0.56
N SER A 322 12.40 16.91 1.18
CA SER A 322 13.50 17.86 1.19
C SER A 322 14.40 17.48 0.02
N ALA A 323 14.27 18.19 -1.10
CA ALA A 323 15.22 18.06 -2.20
C ALA A 323 16.65 18.25 -1.68
N PRO A 324 17.60 17.36 -2.01
CA PRO A 324 19.00 17.56 -1.63
C PRO A 324 19.63 18.79 -2.30
#